data_AF-A0A660ME40-F1
#
_entry.id   AF-A0A660ME40-F1
#
_cell.length_a   1.000
_cell.length_b   1.000
_cell.length_c   1.000
_cell.angle_alpha   90.00
_cell.angle_beta   90.00
_cell.angle_gamma   90.00
#
_symmetry.space_group_name_H-M   'P 1'
#
loop_
_entity.id
_entity.type
_entity.pdbx_description
1 polymer ?
#
loop_
_entity_poly.entity_id
_entity_poly.type
_entity_poly.pdbx_seq_one_letter_code
_entity_poly.pdbx_strand_id
1 'polypeptide(L)'
;MKKTTVRSLILSIVLALAPIADAAPAKPAIKPAATAAAKNGKGAAKAPAKTATTKNNKTSTKAAVAKTTSKPTVKNTKSAPVIDKRNSKTTAAKPAQTPCSKAQSAVFQAAAEGRLDALKQHKNNKCDLKKTDPRGFTLYDIATLNGRKNIADWLVTNKIAQKNQYSSALVKLVQTGLRYLGHDAGAANGKQTAATTKAIKAFQKQQHVSQSGKIDASWLPAFNKELGRKTQTTLKNLGYKAGKNTSTSTAIQAFRQERKMARGGSYIDDQFIYQLMLAENEAGKKTDKRKGADRRARLAAQNAAQQQEEAQRSAENQRKAAAARERAEAAAREAAEEERRIAEQERIEDEQRAARNAAELAAARQQTEAATREAQQLRAQAQNIGNANPGEAEQRRLNEERAARRAAAAAQAERTRQQAEAARRAEEQARQQAQTAARSAAQAHIEAQNALRTARDPILAQSAGRTTTKPRGDKGFTRANGILSLGTSGGVLSSCSVGGRNIDIGWCEQYYPDGDGQQCSAVISNSGIVVSLTCK
;
A
#
# COMPACT_ATOMS: atom_id res chain seq x y z
N MET A 1 -27.05 -40.27 12.76
CA MET A 1 -26.62 -41.57 13.33
C MET A 1 -25.20 -41.44 13.85
N LYS A 2 -24.97 -41.89 15.10
CA LYS A 2 -23.70 -42.06 15.86
C LYS A 2 -23.08 -40.74 16.39
N LYS A 3 -23.25 -40.36 17.68
CA LYS A 3 -22.62 -40.88 18.94
C LYS A 3 -21.08 -40.77 18.86
N THR A 4 -20.28 -40.28 19.80
CA THR A 4 -20.30 -40.04 21.27
C THR A 4 -18.88 -39.47 21.58
N THR A 5 -18.68 -38.36 22.33
CA THR A 5 -18.41 -38.28 23.78
C THR A 5 -16.91 -38.27 24.20
N VAL A 6 -16.47 -37.10 24.72
CA VAL A 6 -15.68 -36.85 25.96
C VAL A 6 -14.15 -37.06 25.99
N ARG A 7 -13.42 -36.02 26.43
CA ARG A 7 -12.64 -36.03 27.69
C ARG A 7 -12.22 -34.65 28.20
N SER A 8 -12.31 -34.53 29.53
CA SER A 8 -12.27 -33.35 30.39
C SER A 8 -10.91 -32.68 30.60
N LEU A 9 -11.04 -31.43 31.05
CA LEU A 9 -10.14 -30.55 31.81
C LEU A 9 -9.51 -31.17 33.09
N ILE A 10 -8.42 -30.53 33.56
CA ILE A 10 -8.15 -29.95 34.92
C ILE A 10 -6.60 -29.81 35.05
N LEU A 11 -6.00 -28.61 35.02
CA LEU A 11 -5.78 -27.59 36.08
C LEU A 11 -4.39 -27.72 36.76
N SER A 12 -3.57 -26.66 36.73
CA SER A 12 -2.99 -25.98 37.91
C SER A 12 -1.70 -25.20 37.62
N ILE A 13 -1.60 -24.06 38.30
CA ILE A 13 -0.59 -23.00 38.29
C ILE A 13 0.53 -23.31 39.29
N VAL A 14 1.79 -22.97 39.00
CA VAL A 14 2.81 -22.60 40.01
C VAL A 14 3.75 -21.51 39.47
N LEU A 15 3.99 -20.51 40.32
CA LEU A 15 4.85 -19.34 40.20
C LEU A 15 6.20 -19.62 40.90
N ALA A 16 7.35 -19.16 40.38
CA ALA A 16 8.60 -19.04 41.16
C ALA A 16 9.60 -18.03 40.54
N LEU A 17 10.32 -17.34 41.43
CA LEU A 17 11.25 -16.21 41.21
C LEU A 17 12.68 -16.62 40.74
N ALA A 18 13.34 -15.66 40.07
CA ALA A 18 14.78 -15.25 39.89
C ALA A 18 15.94 -16.07 40.56
N PRO A 19 17.23 -16.06 40.07
CA PRO A 19 18.03 -14.84 39.81
C PRO A 19 19.17 -14.85 38.73
N ILE A 20 19.76 -13.66 38.63
CA ILE A 20 20.97 -13.06 37.98
C ILE A 20 22.24 -13.96 37.89
N ALA A 21 22.97 -13.91 36.75
CA ALA A 21 24.44 -13.63 36.63
C ALA A 21 25.08 -14.02 35.26
N ASP A 22 25.70 -13.02 34.64
CA ASP A 22 27.01 -12.95 33.95
C ASP A 22 27.43 -13.71 32.66
N ALA A 23 28.33 -12.99 31.95
CA ALA A 23 29.37 -13.39 30.98
C ALA A 23 29.04 -13.69 29.48
N ALA A 24 29.48 -12.76 28.63
CA ALA A 24 29.95 -12.98 27.24
C ALA A 24 31.39 -13.60 27.24
N PRO A 25 32.14 -13.81 26.11
CA PRO A 25 31.90 -13.69 24.66
C PRO A 25 32.27 -15.02 23.90
N ALA A 26 32.14 -15.22 22.57
CA ALA A 26 33.12 -14.83 21.54
C ALA A 26 32.77 -15.43 20.16
N LYS A 27 33.13 -14.69 19.10
CA LYS A 27 33.30 -15.10 17.68
C LYS A 27 34.60 -15.96 17.54
N PRO A 28 34.80 -16.80 16.49
CA PRO A 28 35.20 -16.27 15.17
C PRO A 28 34.71 -17.05 13.92
N ALA A 29 34.89 -16.35 12.79
CA ALA A 29 34.73 -16.81 11.42
C ALA A 29 35.84 -17.79 10.99
N ILE A 30 35.62 -18.50 9.86
CA ILE A 30 36.48 -18.55 8.65
C ILE A 30 36.12 -19.80 7.81
N LYS A 31 35.99 -19.60 6.48
CA LYS A 31 35.92 -20.64 5.41
C LYS A 31 37.34 -21.09 5.03
N PRO A 32 37.52 -22.28 4.42
CA PRO A 32 37.78 -22.37 2.97
C PRO A 32 37.08 -23.59 2.32
N ALA A 33 36.50 -23.52 1.11
CA ALA A 33 37.09 -23.63 -0.24
C ALA A 33 37.65 -25.02 -0.65
N ALA A 34 36.89 -25.66 -1.57
CA ALA A 34 37.25 -26.53 -2.70
C ALA A 34 37.98 -27.88 -2.50
N THR A 35 37.42 -28.96 -3.06
CA THR A 35 38.01 -29.74 -4.18
C THR A 35 37.08 -30.87 -4.66
N ALA A 36 37.32 -31.29 -5.90
CA ALA A 36 36.54 -32.22 -6.71
C ALA A 36 36.97 -33.69 -6.57
N ALA A 37 36.09 -34.62 -6.98
CA ALA A 37 36.33 -35.91 -7.68
C ALA A 37 35.12 -36.84 -7.42
N ALA A 38 34.23 -37.09 -8.39
CA ALA A 38 34.32 -38.11 -9.44
C ALA A 38 34.28 -39.56 -8.95
N LYS A 39 33.19 -40.28 -9.25
CA LYS A 39 33.22 -41.72 -9.57
C LYS A 39 32.32 -42.03 -10.78
N ASN A 40 32.98 -42.63 -11.77
CA ASN A 40 32.50 -43.39 -12.92
C ASN A 40 31.39 -44.40 -12.55
N GLY A 41 30.54 -44.89 -13.46
CA GLY A 41 30.51 -44.75 -14.92
C GLY A 41 29.68 -45.88 -15.55
N LYS A 42 29.68 -45.87 -16.90
CA LYS A 42 29.20 -46.89 -17.86
C LYS A 42 27.68 -47.17 -17.87
N GLY A 43 27.00 -47.17 -19.01
CA GLY A 43 27.40 -47.01 -20.40
C GLY A 43 26.20 -47.30 -21.33
N ALA A 44 26.30 -46.82 -22.57
CA ALA A 44 25.81 -47.39 -23.84
C ALA A 44 24.42 -48.07 -23.92
N ALA A 45 23.59 -47.94 -24.95
CA ALA A 45 23.61 -47.22 -26.21
C ALA A 45 22.25 -47.50 -26.92
N LYS A 46 21.88 -46.59 -27.85
CA LYS A 46 21.20 -46.85 -29.14
C LYS A 46 19.72 -47.32 -29.17
N ALA A 47 18.92 -46.48 -29.85
CA ALA A 47 17.59 -46.67 -30.47
C ALA A 47 17.46 -47.99 -31.30
N PRO A 48 16.29 -48.43 -31.86
CA PRO A 48 15.19 -47.61 -32.42
C PRO A 48 13.76 -48.23 -32.54
N ALA A 49 12.85 -47.45 -33.14
CA ALA A 49 11.83 -47.81 -34.15
C ALA A 49 10.60 -48.71 -33.84
N LYS A 50 9.42 -48.07 -34.07
CA LYS A 50 8.28 -48.44 -34.97
C LYS A 50 7.13 -49.35 -34.49
N THR A 51 5.93 -48.85 -34.84
CA THR A 51 4.66 -49.53 -35.26
C THR A 51 3.92 -50.38 -34.22
N ALA A 52 2.60 -50.58 -34.22
CA ALA A 52 1.37 -49.98 -34.76
C ALA A 52 0.24 -50.97 -34.41
N THR A 53 -0.93 -50.54 -33.90
CA THR A 53 -2.28 -51.18 -34.05
C THR A 53 -3.29 -50.37 -33.23
N THR A 54 -4.31 -49.69 -33.77
CA THR A 54 -5.56 -50.10 -34.46
C THR A 54 -6.66 -50.63 -33.54
N LYS A 55 -7.77 -49.88 -33.43
CA LYS A 55 -9.21 -50.27 -33.57
C LYS A 55 -10.09 -49.03 -33.27
N ASN A 56 -10.75 -48.44 -34.28
CA ASN A 56 -12.14 -48.67 -34.78
C ASN A 56 -13.20 -48.63 -33.66
N ASN A 57 -14.29 -47.84 -33.75
CA ASN A 57 -15.39 -47.91 -34.73
C ASN A 57 -16.17 -46.56 -34.70
N LYS A 58 -16.45 -45.83 -35.80
CA LYS A 58 -17.57 -45.93 -36.77
C LYS A 58 -18.95 -46.00 -36.10
N THR A 59 -19.89 -45.08 -36.41
CA THR A 59 -21.00 -45.22 -37.39
C THR A 59 -21.65 -43.82 -37.53
N SER A 60 -21.52 -43.08 -38.65
CA SER A 60 -22.40 -42.97 -39.85
C SER A 60 -23.89 -42.75 -39.54
N THR A 61 -24.57 -41.77 -40.13
CA THR A 61 -25.23 -41.83 -41.46
C THR A 61 -25.60 -40.41 -41.99
N LYS A 62 -25.20 -40.04 -43.22
CA LYS A 62 -25.90 -40.08 -44.55
C LYS A 62 -26.90 -38.92 -44.77
N ALA A 63 -26.63 -37.97 -45.69
CA ALA A 63 -26.90 -37.97 -47.15
C ALA A 63 -28.31 -37.40 -47.47
N ALA A 64 -28.68 -36.75 -48.59
CA ALA A 64 -28.20 -36.64 -49.98
C ALA A 64 -28.87 -35.37 -50.63
N VAL A 65 -28.25 -34.60 -51.54
CA VAL A 65 -28.23 -34.64 -53.03
C VAL A 65 -29.42 -33.96 -53.77
N ALA A 66 -29.11 -32.98 -54.66
CA ALA A 66 -29.53 -32.79 -56.08
C ALA A 66 -29.03 -31.39 -56.60
N LYS A 67 -28.12 -31.24 -57.59
CA LYS A 67 -28.25 -31.12 -59.08
C LYS A 67 -29.30 -30.07 -59.54
N THR A 68 -29.09 -29.12 -60.47
CA THR A 68 -28.38 -29.11 -61.79
C THR A 68 -28.29 -27.68 -62.43
N THR A 69 -27.38 -27.51 -63.42
CA THR A 69 -27.38 -26.59 -64.63
C THR A 69 -27.21 -25.07 -64.40
N SER A 70 -26.36 -24.26 -65.10
CA SER A 70 -25.84 -24.27 -66.49
C SER A 70 -24.56 -23.41 -66.64
N LYS A 71 -23.65 -23.77 -67.58
CA LYS A 71 -22.58 -22.95 -68.22
C LYS A 71 -23.04 -22.62 -69.67
N PRO A 72 -22.41 -21.77 -70.54
CA PRO A 72 -20.97 -21.62 -70.86
C PRO A 72 -20.53 -20.12 -70.91
N THR A 73 -19.30 -19.65 -71.19
CA THR A 73 -18.25 -20.03 -72.17
C THR A 73 -16.96 -19.22 -71.80
N VAL A 74 -15.79 -19.82 -71.49
CA VAL A 74 -14.58 -20.06 -72.36
C VAL A 74 -13.70 -18.80 -72.53
N LYS A 75 -12.37 -18.73 -72.31
CA LYS A 75 -11.15 -19.54 -72.64
C LYS A 75 -10.05 -19.15 -71.63
N ASN A 76 -9.41 -20.01 -70.81
CA ASN A 76 -8.37 -21.03 -71.09
C ASN A 76 -7.15 -20.45 -71.85
N THR A 77 -5.88 -20.54 -71.41
CA THR A 77 -5.06 -21.72 -71.01
C THR A 77 -3.78 -21.26 -70.28
N LYS A 78 -3.31 -21.86 -69.16
CA LYS A 78 -2.46 -23.10 -69.03
C LYS A 78 -1.09 -22.94 -69.77
N SER A 79 0.10 -23.17 -69.21
CA SER A 79 0.57 -24.15 -68.22
C SER A 79 2.01 -23.83 -67.74
N ALA A 80 2.37 -24.24 -66.52
CA ALA A 80 3.70 -24.80 -66.18
C ALA A 80 3.56 -26.35 -66.18
N PRO A 81 4.60 -27.22 -66.03
CA PRO A 81 5.98 -26.99 -65.57
C PRO A 81 7.08 -27.83 -66.30
N VAL A 82 8.39 -27.54 -66.12
CA VAL A 82 9.49 -28.55 -66.17
C VAL A 82 10.66 -28.08 -65.31
N ILE A 83 11.16 -28.98 -64.46
CA ILE A 83 12.50 -28.91 -63.83
C ILE A 83 13.49 -29.50 -64.83
N ASP A 84 14.52 -28.75 -65.21
CA ASP A 84 15.71 -29.34 -65.82
C ASP A 84 16.98 -28.71 -65.25
N LYS A 85 17.95 -29.57 -64.97
CA LYS A 85 19.20 -29.28 -64.26
C LYS A 85 20.32 -29.34 -65.28
N ARG A 86 20.85 -28.20 -65.72
CA ARG A 86 22.15 -28.16 -66.41
C ARG A 86 22.91 -26.85 -66.17
N ASN A 87 24.21 -27.02 -66.00
CA ASN A 87 25.19 -26.11 -65.44
C ASN A 87 25.72 -25.10 -66.49
N SER A 88 26.11 -23.92 -65.99
CA SER A 88 27.20 -23.04 -66.46
C SER A 88 27.19 -22.46 -67.89
N LYS A 89 26.94 -21.15 -68.00
CA LYS A 89 27.87 -20.20 -68.62
C LYS A 89 27.61 -18.76 -68.13
N THR A 90 28.56 -18.26 -67.36
CA THR A 90 28.68 -16.87 -66.90
C THR A 90 28.77 -15.94 -68.10
N THR A 91 27.78 -15.08 -68.28
CA THR A 91 27.96 -13.80 -68.98
C THR A 91 27.60 -12.71 -67.99
N ALA A 92 28.62 -11.94 -67.61
CA ALA A 92 28.48 -10.82 -66.69
C ALA A 92 27.59 -9.75 -67.34
N ALA A 93 26.31 -9.77 -67.01
CA ALA A 93 25.42 -8.65 -67.28
C ALA A 93 25.88 -7.46 -66.43
N LYS A 94 26.39 -6.42 -67.08
CA LYS A 94 26.73 -5.13 -66.49
C LYS A 94 25.56 -4.66 -65.60
N PRO A 95 25.77 -4.44 -64.29
CA PRO A 95 24.67 -4.07 -63.40
C PRO A 95 24.13 -2.72 -63.84
N ALA A 96 22.84 -2.69 -64.23
CA ALA A 96 22.11 -1.46 -64.48
C ALA A 96 22.26 -0.55 -63.25
N GLN A 97 22.82 0.64 -63.44
CA GLN A 97 22.98 1.63 -62.39
C GLN A 97 21.60 2.06 -61.89
N THR A 98 21.19 1.56 -60.72
CA THR A 98 20.02 2.11 -60.03
C THR A 98 20.29 3.57 -59.70
N PRO A 99 19.46 4.53 -60.15
CA PRO A 99 19.68 5.95 -59.86
C PRO A 99 19.69 6.18 -58.35
N CYS A 100 20.67 6.96 -57.87
CA CYS A 100 20.95 7.14 -56.44
C CYS A 100 19.75 7.66 -55.63
N SER A 101 18.80 8.36 -56.27
CA SER A 101 17.55 8.81 -55.64
C SER A 101 16.64 7.64 -55.21
N LYS A 102 16.53 6.58 -56.02
CA LYS A 102 15.81 5.35 -55.66
C LYS A 102 16.64 4.46 -54.72
N ALA A 103 17.96 4.55 -54.79
CA ALA A 103 18.87 3.76 -53.97
C ALA A 103 19.08 4.31 -52.55
N GLN A 104 18.65 5.54 -52.24
CA GLN A 104 19.00 6.20 -50.98
C GLN A 104 18.53 5.42 -49.74
N SER A 105 17.32 4.84 -49.75
CA SER A 105 16.87 3.93 -48.69
C SER A 105 17.74 2.67 -48.57
N ALA A 106 18.24 2.15 -49.70
CA ALA A 106 19.14 0.99 -49.72
C ALA A 106 20.53 1.30 -49.15
N VAL A 107 21.01 2.55 -49.29
CA VAL A 107 22.28 3.00 -48.67
C VAL A 107 22.17 2.93 -47.13
N PHE A 108 21.11 3.48 -46.55
CA PHE A 108 20.90 3.44 -45.10
C PHE A 108 20.65 2.02 -44.58
N GLN A 109 19.93 1.19 -45.35
CA GLN A 109 19.73 -0.22 -45.03
C GLN A 109 21.06 -0.99 -45.02
N ALA A 110 21.94 -0.75 -46.00
CA ALA A 110 23.27 -1.35 -46.04
C ALA A 110 24.11 -0.96 -44.82
N ALA A 111 24.02 0.30 -44.37
CA ALA A 111 24.68 0.75 -43.14
C ALA A 111 24.14 0.06 -41.88
N ALA A 112 22.82 -0.12 -41.76
CA ALA A 112 22.21 -0.83 -40.63
C ALA A 112 22.60 -2.31 -40.58
N GLU A 113 22.62 -2.97 -41.74
CA GLU A 113 22.91 -4.40 -41.90
C GLU A 113 24.40 -4.74 -41.79
N GLY A 114 25.30 -3.75 -41.92
CA GLY A 114 26.74 -4.01 -41.89
C GLY A 114 27.34 -4.34 -43.27
N ARG A 115 26.64 -4.04 -44.37
CA ARG A 115 27.08 -4.32 -45.75
C ARG A 115 28.01 -3.24 -46.28
N LEU A 116 29.27 -3.24 -45.83
CA LEU A 116 30.28 -2.26 -46.24
C LEU A 116 30.54 -2.26 -47.76
N ASP A 117 30.52 -3.41 -48.42
CA ASP A 117 30.81 -3.47 -49.86
C ASP A 117 29.70 -2.84 -50.71
N ALA A 118 28.45 -2.94 -50.27
CA ALA A 118 27.34 -2.21 -50.88
C ALA A 118 27.53 -0.69 -50.73
N LEU A 119 28.00 -0.21 -49.58
CA LEU A 119 28.31 1.21 -49.39
C LEU A 119 29.46 1.70 -50.27
N LYS A 120 30.51 0.89 -50.44
CA LYS A 120 31.60 1.17 -51.39
C LYS A 120 31.08 1.24 -52.84
N GLN A 121 30.18 0.33 -53.23
CA GLN A 121 29.56 0.35 -54.54
C GLN A 121 28.71 1.61 -54.75
N HIS A 122 27.92 2.02 -53.76
CA HIS A 122 27.16 3.26 -53.82
C HIS A 122 28.05 4.50 -53.91
N LYS A 123 29.20 4.51 -53.22
CA LYS A 123 30.23 5.55 -53.38
C LYS A 123 30.78 5.60 -54.81
N ASN A 124 31.08 4.43 -55.39
CA ASN A 124 31.58 4.32 -56.77
C ASN A 124 30.54 4.82 -57.79
N ASN A 125 29.26 4.56 -57.52
CA ASN A 125 28.13 5.06 -58.30
C ASN A 125 27.81 6.55 -58.04
N LYS A 126 28.69 7.28 -57.35
CA LYS A 126 28.56 8.73 -57.05
C LYS A 126 27.30 9.08 -56.25
N CYS A 127 26.78 8.15 -55.44
CA CYS A 127 25.68 8.48 -54.53
C CYS A 127 26.17 9.37 -53.38
N ASP A 128 25.33 10.35 -53.00
CA ASP A 128 25.63 11.25 -51.89
C ASP A 128 25.43 10.53 -50.55
N LEU A 129 26.56 10.18 -49.93
CA LEU A 129 26.61 9.49 -48.64
C LEU A 129 26.54 10.44 -47.43
N LYS A 130 26.48 11.76 -47.65
CA LYS A 130 26.37 12.76 -46.57
C LYS A 130 24.92 13.11 -46.24
N LYS A 131 23.96 12.66 -47.04
CA LYS A 131 22.54 12.87 -46.78
C LYS A 131 22.10 12.18 -45.49
N THR A 132 21.00 12.67 -44.94
CA THR A 132 20.29 12.05 -43.83
C THR A 132 19.12 11.20 -44.33
N ASP A 133 18.70 10.24 -43.51
CA ASP A 133 17.44 9.53 -43.69
C ASP A 133 16.24 10.46 -43.34
N PRO A 134 14.98 10.03 -43.54
CA PRO A 134 13.81 10.82 -43.19
C PRO A 134 13.67 11.23 -41.72
N ARG A 135 14.43 10.61 -40.80
CA ARG A 135 14.50 10.99 -39.38
C ARG A 135 15.57 12.03 -39.10
N GLY A 136 16.44 12.31 -40.07
CA GLY A 136 17.63 13.15 -39.90
C GLY A 136 18.89 12.38 -39.49
N PHE A 137 18.91 11.04 -39.58
CA PHE A 137 20.09 10.24 -39.23
C PHE A 137 21.07 10.17 -40.40
N THR A 138 22.34 10.40 -40.11
CA THR A 138 23.45 10.17 -41.03
C THR A 138 23.81 8.68 -41.09
N LEU A 139 24.60 8.27 -42.09
CA LEU A 139 25.15 6.91 -42.13
C LEU A 139 26.02 6.59 -40.90
N TYR A 140 26.68 7.58 -40.33
CA TYR A 140 27.50 7.41 -39.13
C TYR A 140 26.64 7.12 -37.89
N ASP A 141 25.51 7.82 -37.75
CA ASP A 141 24.53 7.55 -36.68
C ASP A 141 24.01 6.12 -36.75
N ILE A 142 23.60 5.68 -37.95
CA ILE A 142 23.08 4.32 -38.15
C ILE A 142 24.15 3.28 -37.88
N ALA A 143 25.37 3.47 -38.39
CA ALA A 143 26.47 2.52 -38.20
C ALA A 143 26.81 2.36 -36.71
N THR A 144 26.98 3.47 -35.99
CA THR A 144 27.32 3.44 -34.56
C THR A 144 26.19 2.92 -33.68
N LEU A 145 24.93 3.28 -33.97
CA LEU A 145 23.74 2.78 -33.25
C LEU A 145 23.53 1.27 -33.41
N ASN A 146 23.96 0.69 -34.54
CA ASN A 146 23.89 -0.75 -34.81
C ASN A 146 25.21 -1.49 -34.52
N GLY A 147 26.22 -0.83 -33.95
CA GLY A 147 27.51 -1.45 -33.62
C GLY A 147 28.37 -1.83 -34.83
N ARG A 148 28.13 -1.21 -35.99
CA ARG A 148 28.88 -1.44 -37.24
C ARG A 148 30.17 -0.63 -37.25
N LYS A 149 31.12 -0.99 -36.39
CA LYS A 149 32.41 -0.29 -36.24
C LYS A 149 33.17 -0.18 -37.57
N ASN A 150 33.21 -1.24 -38.37
CA ASN A 150 33.86 -1.25 -39.68
C ASN A 150 33.33 -0.18 -40.64
N ILE A 151 32.00 0.04 -40.64
CA ILE A 151 31.36 1.07 -41.46
C ILE A 151 31.63 2.46 -40.86
N ALA A 152 31.50 2.62 -39.55
CA ALA A 152 31.77 3.90 -38.88
C ALA A 152 33.22 4.36 -39.14
N ASP A 153 34.19 3.46 -39.00
CA ASP A 153 35.61 3.75 -39.28
C ASP A 153 35.82 4.09 -40.75
N TRP A 154 35.23 3.31 -41.68
CA TRP A 154 35.33 3.59 -43.12
C TRP A 154 34.75 4.96 -43.49
N LEU A 155 33.60 5.35 -42.93
CA LEU A 155 32.99 6.66 -43.17
C LEU A 155 33.89 7.81 -42.70
N VAL A 156 34.57 7.65 -41.57
CA VAL A 156 35.53 8.64 -41.04
C VAL A 156 36.78 8.72 -41.93
N THR A 157 37.39 7.57 -42.26
CA THR A 157 38.57 7.50 -43.13
C THR A 157 38.32 8.13 -44.50
N ASN A 158 37.10 7.99 -45.03
CA ASN A 158 36.71 8.53 -46.33
C ASN A 158 36.22 9.98 -46.29
N LYS A 159 36.36 10.68 -45.15
CA LYS A 159 35.90 12.08 -44.94
C LYS A 159 34.40 12.28 -45.25
N ILE A 160 33.60 11.24 -45.05
CA ILE A 160 32.14 11.30 -45.19
C ILE A 160 31.52 11.76 -43.87
N ALA A 161 32.08 11.32 -42.73
CA ALA A 161 31.65 11.68 -41.38
C ALA A 161 32.86 12.02 -40.49
N GLN A 162 32.59 12.65 -39.34
CA GLN A 162 33.60 12.89 -38.31
C GLN A 162 33.34 12.02 -37.08
N LYS A 163 34.42 11.54 -36.45
CA LYS A 163 34.32 10.64 -35.30
C LYS A 163 33.62 11.36 -34.13
N ASN A 164 32.66 10.69 -33.50
CA ASN A 164 31.84 11.19 -32.40
C ASN A 164 31.02 12.46 -32.71
N GLN A 165 30.86 12.81 -33.99
CA GLN A 165 29.91 13.84 -34.40
C GLN A 165 28.60 13.18 -34.82
N TYR A 166 27.60 13.37 -33.98
CA TYR A 166 26.28 12.77 -34.15
C TYR A 166 25.28 13.83 -34.60
N SER A 167 24.31 13.41 -35.43
CA SER A 167 23.24 14.32 -35.85
C SER A 167 22.39 14.77 -34.65
N SER A 168 21.80 15.96 -34.76
CA SER A 168 20.82 16.45 -33.78
C SER A 168 19.68 15.45 -33.57
N ALA A 169 19.25 14.78 -34.64
CA ALA A 169 18.23 13.74 -34.57
C ALA A 169 18.66 12.55 -33.68
N LEU A 170 19.90 12.05 -33.80
CA LEU A 170 20.38 11.00 -32.91
C LEU A 170 20.46 11.49 -31.46
N VAL A 171 20.92 12.73 -31.24
CA VAL A 171 20.99 13.29 -29.88
C VAL A 171 19.58 13.39 -29.26
N LYS A 172 18.57 13.80 -30.03
CA LYS A 172 17.16 13.79 -29.59
C LYS A 172 16.65 12.38 -29.29
N LEU A 173 16.98 11.39 -30.12
CA LEU A 173 16.63 9.99 -29.84
C LEU A 173 17.30 9.50 -28.55
N VAL A 174 18.56 9.83 -28.33
CA VAL A 174 19.28 9.50 -27.10
C VAL A 174 18.60 10.16 -25.89
N GLN A 175 18.28 11.45 -25.96
CA GLN A 175 17.63 12.17 -24.86
C GLN A 175 16.24 11.60 -24.53
N THR A 176 15.38 11.43 -25.54
CA THR A 176 14.04 10.85 -25.36
C THR A 176 14.08 9.37 -24.96
N GLY A 177 14.97 8.59 -25.55
CA GLY A 177 15.16 7.18 -25.25
C GLY A 177 15.72 6.95 -23.84
N LEU A 178 16.68 7.75 -23.38
CA LEU A 178 17.17 7.68 -22.00
C LEU A 178 16.06 7.98 -21.00
N ARG A 179 15.27 9.03 -21.27
CA ARG A 179 14.07 9.36 -20.48
C ARG A 179 13.07 8.21 -20.43
N TYR A 180 12.81 7.59 -21.59
CA TYR A 180 11.96 6.42 -21.69
C TYR A 180 12.50 5.22 -20.91
N LEU A 181 13.81 5.03 -20.88
CA LEU A 181 14.49 4.00 -20.11
C LEU A 181 14.61 4.32 -18.61
N GLY A 182 14.18 5.51 -18.17
CA GLY A 182 14.15 5.91 -16.76
C GLY A 182 15.33 6.77 -16.31
N HIS A 183 16.11 7.33 -17.24
CA HIS A 183 17.20 8.26 -16.96
C HIS A 183 16.82 9.67 -17.44
N ASP A 184 16.63 10.61 -16.51
CA ASP A 184 16.27 11.99 -16.84
C ASP A 184 17.40 12.73 -17.58
N ALA A 185 17.25 12.85 -18.90
CA ALA A 185 18.21 13.51 -19.79
C ALA A 185 17.88 14.99 -20.06
N GLY A 186 16.85 15.54 -19.42
CA GLY A 186 16.34 16.90 -19.68
C GLY A 186 15.57 17.03 -20.99
N ALA A 187 15.45 18.26 -21.49
CA ALA A 187 14.75 18.55 -22.75
C ALA A 187 15.43 17.88 -23.94
N ALA A 188 14.63 17.31 -24.87
CA ALA A 188 15.12 16.63 -26.06
C ALA A 188 15.41 17.63 -27.20
N ASN A 189 16.34 18.55 -26.96
CA ASN A 189 16.66 19.66 -27.87
C ASN A 189 17.78 19.33 -28.88
N GLY A 190 18.33 18.11 -28.85
CA GLY A 190 19.42 17.70 -29.74
C GLY A 190 20.79 18.27 -29.36
N LYS A 191 20.91 18.91 -28.18
CA LYS A 191 22.17 19.44 -27.63
C LYS A 191 22.53 18.69 -26.36
N GLN A 192 23.79 18.25 -26.23
CA GLN A 192 24.23 17.56 -25.03
C GLN A 192 24.36 18.54 -23.86
N THR A 193 23.42 18.50 -22.92
CA THR A 193 23.42 19.33 -21.71
C THR A 193 24.06 18.60 -20.52
N ALA A 194 24.21 19.29 -19.39
CA ALA A 194 24.62 18.67 -18.13
C ALA A 194 23.64 17.55 -17.69
N ALA A 195 22.33 17.74 -17.88
CA ALA A 195 21.31 16.72 -17.60
C ALA A 195 21.49 15.50 -18.52
N THR A 196 21.70 15.72 -19.82
CA THR A 196 21.97 14.65 -20.79
C THR A 196 23.25 13.88 -20.42
N THR A 197 24.32 14.59 -20.05
CA THR A 197 25.59 13.97 -19.61
C THR A 197 25.40 13.11 -18.37
N LYS A 198 24.62 13.59 -17.39
CA LYS A 198 24.28 12.82 -16.17
C LYS A 198 23.47 11.56 -16.51
N ALA A 199 22.48 11.66 -17.39
CA ALA A 199 21.69 10.51 -17.83
C ALA A 199 22.54 9.46 -18.57
N ILE A 200 23.45 9.91 -19.44
CA ILE A 200 24.39 9.02 -20.14
C ILE A 200 25.28 8.29 -19.13
N LYS A 201 25.86 8.98 -18.14
CA LYS A 201 26.66 8.32 -17.09
C LYS A 201 25.86 7.28 -16.30
N ALA A 202 24.60 7.60 -15.97
CA ALA A 202 23.72 6.67 -15.26
C ALA A 202 23.43 5.41 -16.10
N PHE A 203 23.14 5.58 -17.39
CA PHE A 203 22.92 4.46 -18.30
C PHE A 203 24.20 3.64 -18.52
N GLN A 204 25.34 4.29 -18.76
CA GLN A 204 26.65 3.63 -18.91
C GLN A 204 27.02 2.80 -17.68
N LYS A 205 26.77 3.34 -16.48
CA LYS A 205 26.94 2.62 -15.21
C LYS A 205 26.06 1.38 -15.16
N GLN A 206 24.79 1.48 -15.56
CA GLN A 206 23.85 0.36 -15.62
C GLN A 206 24.26 -0.71 -16.65
N GLN A 207 24.88 -0.31 -17.75
CA GLN A 207 25.39 -1.22 -18.77
C GLN A 207 26.80 -1.76 -18.47
N HIS A 208 27.40 -1.42 -17.32
CA HIS A 208 28.75 -1.81 -16.93
C HIS A 208 29.85 -1.39 -17.94
N VAL A 209 29.67 -0.23 -18.58
CA VAL A 209 30.66 0.37 -19.50
C VAL A 209 31.27 1.63 -18.89
N SER A 210 32.33 2.15 -19.52
CA SER A 210 33.01 3.38 -19.07
C SER A 210 32.06 4.57 -19.03
N GLN A 211 32.05 5.29 -17.90
CA GLN A 211 31.14 6.41 -17.64
C GLN A 211 31.64 7.73 -18.23
N SER A 212 31.88 7.75 -19.55
CA SER A 212 32.36 8.94 -20.26
C SER A 212 31.39 10.13 -20.14
N GLY A 213 30.09 9.84 -20.01
CA GLY A 213 29.02 10.84 -20.08
C GLY A 213 28.85 11.45 -21.47
N LYS A 214 29.59 10.97 -22.47
CA LYS A 214 29.54 11.44 -23.86
C LYS A 214 28.78 10.44 -24.71
N ILE A 215 28.09 10.92 -25.73
CA ILE A 215 27.56 10.03 -26.77
C ILE A 215 28.75 9.49 -27.55
N ASP A 216 28.89 8.17 -27.61
CA ASP A 216 29.97 7.50 -28.33
C ASP A 216 29.56 6.08 -28.74
N ALA A 217 30.29 5.52 -29.70
CA ALA A 217 29.96 4.22 -30.29
C ALA A 217 30.08 3.02 -29.33
N SER A 218 30.68 3.19 -28.14
CA SER A 218 30.91 2.08 -27.21
C SER A 218 29.62 1.59 -26.54
N TRP A 219 28.63 2.48 -26.35
CA TRP A 219 27.41 2.18 -25.61
C TRP A 219 26.13 2.33 -26.42
N LEU A 220 26.17 3.06 -27.54
CA LEU A 220 25.02 3.23 -28.43
C LEU A 220 24.35 1.91 -28.87
N PRO A 221 25.08 0.81 -29.16
CA PRO A 221 24.45 -0.48 -29.48
C PRO A 221 23.65 -1.07 -28.32
N ALA A 222 24.16 -0.95 -27.09
CA ALA A 222 23.47 -1.41 -25.88
C ALA A 222 22.21 -0.57 -25.63
N PHE A 223 22.32 0.75 -25.80
CA PHE A 223 21.18 1.66 -25.76
C PHE A 223 20.10 1.30 -26.77
N ASN A 224 20.46 1.08 -28.03
CA ASN A 224 19.50 0.72 -29.08
C ASN A 224 18.77 -0.60 -28.76
N LYS A 225 19.51 -1.58 -28.22
CA LYS A 225 18.96 -2.86 -27.80
C LYS A 225 17.95 -2.72 -26.67
N GLU A 226 18.29 -1.97 -25.61
CA GLU A 226 17.38 -1.73 -24.48
C GLU A 226 16.16 -0.91 -24.90
N LEU A 227 16.36 0.10 -25.75
CA LEU A 227 15.28 0.90 -26.33
C LEU A 227 14.30 0.01 -27.12
N GLY A 228 14.81 -0.88 -27.97
CA GLY A 228 14.00 -1.82 -28.74
C GLY A 228 13.24 -2.81 -27.86
N ARG A 229 13.89 -3.38 -26.83
CA ARG A 229 13.26 -4.28 -25.85
C ARG A 229 12.12 -3.60 -25.11
N LYS A 230 12.37 -2.41 -24.55
CA LYS A 230 11.33 -1.66 -23.84
C LYS A 230 10.19 -1.27 -24.76
N THR A 231 10.49 -0.83 -25.99
CA THR A 231 9.48 -0.52 -27.01
C THR A 231 8.57 -1.72 -27.29
N GLN A 232 9.16 -2.90 -27.50
CA GLN A 232 8.39 -4.13 -27.74
C GLN A 232 7.48 -4.47 -26.55
N THR A 233 7.99 -4.39 -25.33
CA THR A 233 7.20 -4.65 -24.11
C THR A 233 6.06 -3.65 -23.97
N THR A 234 6.29 -2.36 -24.17
CA THR A 234 5.25 -1.34 -24.02
C THR A 234 4.17 -1.47 -25.08
N LEU A 235 4.54 -1.70 -26.35
CA LEU A 235 3.56 -1.97 -27.41
C LEU A 235 2.70 -3.21 -27.08
N LYS A 236 3.32 -4.28 -26.57
CA LYS A 236 2.58 -5.46 -26.10
C LYS A 236 1.61 -5.13 -24.97
N ASN A 237 2.06 -4.34 -23.98
CA ASN A 237 1.23 -3.93 -22.83
C ASN A 237 0.07 -3.00 -23.24
N LEU A 238 0.24 -2.23 -24.32
CA LEU A 238 -0.80 -1.40 -24.90
C LEU A 238 -1.77 -2.19 -25.82
N GLY A 239 -1.55 -3.49 -26.00
CA GLY A 239 -2.44 -4.38 -26.76
C GLY A 239 -2.05 -4.59 -28.22
N TYR A 240 -0.92 -4.02 -28.69
CA TYR A 240 -0.43 -4.29 -30.03
C TYR A 240 0.24 -5.67 -30.12
N LYS A 241 0.05 -6.35 -31.25
CA LYS A 241 0.72 -7.64 -31.53
C LYS A 241 2.22 -7.39 -31.80
N ALA A 242 3.03 -7.35 -30.74
CA ALA A 242 4.49 -7.25 -30.80
C ALA A 242 5.14 -8.45 -30.09
N GLY A 243 6.03 -9.20 -30.75
CA GLY A 243 6.54 -10.46 -30.22
C GLY A 243 7.60 -11.16 -31.08
N LYS A 244 8.09 -12.32 -30.63
CA LYS A 244 9.13 -13.12 -31.32
C LYS A 244 8.72 -13.52 -32.75
N ASN A 245 7.40 -13.63 -33.01
CA ASN A 245 6.81 -14.12 -34.27
C ASN A 245 5.97 -13.06 -35.00
N THR A 246 5.92 -11.82 -34.51
CA THR A 246 5.16 -10.71 -35.14
C THR A 246 6.06 -9.49 -35.20
N SER A 247 6.23 -8.90 -36.39
CA SER A 247 7.22 -7.85 -36.57
C SER A 247 6.89 -6.63 -35.69
N THR A 248 7.81 -6.26 -34.78
CA THR A 248 7.72 -5.01 -34.00
C THR A 248 7.49 -3.80 -34.92
N SER A 249 7.99 -3.88 -36.17
CA SER A 249 7.73 -2.93 -37.24
C SER A 249 6.24 -2.70 -37.52
N THR A 250 5.43 -3.76 -37.61
CA THR A 250 3.97 -3.65 -37.81
C THR A 250 3.29 -2.99 -36.62
N ALA A 251 3.70 -3.33 -35.39
CA ALA A 251 3.16 -2.73 -34.17
C ALA A 251 3.50 -1.24 -34.07
N ILE A 252 4.73 -0.84 -34.43
CA ILE A 252 5.13 0.57 -34.52
C ILE A 252 4.26 1.30 -35.54
N GLN A 253 4.06 0.74 -36.73
CA GLN A 253 3.22 1.35 -37.76
C GLN A 253 1.77 1.51 -37.31
N ALA A 254 1.18 0.48 -36.68
CA ALA A 254 -0.18 0.54 -36.15
C ALA A 254 -0.32 1.63 -35.08
N PHE A 255 0.62 1.71 -34.13
CA PHE A 255 0.64 2.76 -33.11
C PHE A 255 0.72 4.16 -33.73
N ARG A 256 1.59 4.37 -34.73
CA ARG A 256 1.71 5.65 -35.44
C ARG A 256 0.42 6.04 -36.15
N GLN A 257 -0.26 5.09 -36.79
CA GLN A 257 -1.54 5.33 -37.45
C GLN A 257 -2.62 5.73 -36.45
N GLU A 258 -2.73 5.02 -35.33
CA GLU A 258 -3.71 5.33 -34.27
C GLU A 258 -3.47 6.71 -33.63
N ARG A 259 -2.21 7.08 -33.40
CA ARG A 259 -1.82 8.40 -32.86
C ARG A 259 -1.74 9.49 -33.95
N LYS A 260 -2.20 9.22 -35.19
CA LYS A 260 -2.21 10.16 -36.33
C LYS A 260 -0.84 10.83 -36.60
N MET A 261 0.23 10.08 -36.39
CA MET A 261 1.59 10.59 -36.60
C MET A 261 1.96 10.58 -38.09
N ALA A 262 2.90 11.45 -38.48
CA ALA A 262 3.49 11.42 -39.81
C ALA A 262 4.00 10.01 -40.17
N ARG A 263 3.84 9.61 -41.44
CA ARG A 263 4.25 8.30 -41.97
C ARG A 263 5.80 8.16 -41.96
N GLY A 264 6.37 7.93 -40.79
CA GLY A 264 7.81 7.76 -40.55
C GLY A 264 8.29 6.31 -40.68
N GLY A 265 7.66 5.48 -41.52
CA GLY A 265 7.98 4.05 -41.60
C GLY A 265 7.83 3.32 -40.26
N SER A 266 8.63 2.27 -40.05
CA SER A 266 8.67 1.47 -38.82
C SER A 266 9.83 1.81 -37.88
N TYR A 267 10.44 2.98 -38.08
CA TYR A 267 11.61 3.36 -37.32
C TYR A 267 11.26 3.71 -35.88
N ILE A 268 12.25 3.56 -35.00
CA ILE A 268 12.23 4.15 -33.66
C ILE A 268 12.91 5.52 -33.79
N ASP A 269 12.14 6.59 -33.54
CA ASP A 269 12.60 7.99 -33.48
C ASP A 269 12.11 8.64 -32.18
N ASP A 270 12.58 9.86 -31.92
CA ASP A 270 12.27 10.60 -30.69
C ASP A 270 10.76 10.86 -30.54
N GLN A 271 10.09 11.21 -31.64
CA GLN A 271 8.65 11.51 -31.65
C GLN A 271 7.82 10.27 -31.29
N PHE A 272 8.15 9.12 -31.87
CA PHE A 272 7.49 7.86 -31.55
C PHE A 272 7.71 7.46 -30.09
N ILE A 273 8.95 7.55 -29.60
CA ILE A 273 9.24 7.22 -28.20
C ILE A 273 8.51 8.17 -27.24
N TYR A 274 8.46 9.47 -27.56
CA TYR A 274 7.71 10.45 -26.78
C TYR A 274 6.21 10.08 -26.69
N GLN A 275 5.59 9.78 -27.83
CA GLN A 275 4.17 9.40 -27.88
C GLN A 275 3.89 8.07 -27.17
N LEU A 276 4.81 7.12 -27.28
CA LEU A 276 4.72 5.83 -26.59
C LEU A 276 4.78 6.01 -25.07
N MET A 277 5.64 6.91 -24.60
CA MET A 277 5.77 7.25 -23.18
C MET A 277 4.51 7.94 -22.63
N LEU A 278 3.88 8.81 -23.43
CA LEU A 278 2.58 9.40 -23.08
C LEU A 278 1.49 8.33 -22.98
N ALA A 279 1.43 7.40 -23.94
CA ALA A 279 0.46 6.30 -23.92
C ALA A 279 0.66 5.37 -22.72
N GLU A 280 1.92 5.06 -22.36
CA GLU A 280 2.24 4.28 -21.16
C GLU A 280 1.77 4.98 -19.88
N ASN A 281 1.97 6.30 -19.78
CA ASN A 281 1.50 7.11 -18.65
C ASN A 281 -0.03 7.16 -18.57
N GLU A 282 -0.72 7.35 -19.71
CA GLU A 282 -2.19 7.29 -19.79
C GLU A 282 -2.74 5.93 -19.36
N ALA A 283 -2.12 4.83 -19.82
CA ALA A 283 -2.48 3.48 -19.42
C ALA A 283 -2.22 3.22 -17.93
N GLY A 284 -1.12 3.77 -17.39
CA GLY A 284 -0.80 3.77 -15.96
C GLY A 284 -1.89 4.45 -15.14
N LYS A 285 -2.29 5.68 -15.50
CA LYS A 285 -3.37 6.43 -14.83
C LYS A 285 -4.69 5.66 -14.80
N LYS A 286 -5.07 5.00 -15.90
CA LYS A 286 -6.28 4.17 -15.96
C LYS A 286 -6.19 2.97 -14.99
N THR A 287 -5.05 2.30 -14.95
CA THR A 287 -4.79 1.19 -14.04
C THR A 287 -4.79 1.64 -12.57
N ASP A 288 -4.15 2.76 -12.25
CA ASP A 288 -4.09 3.30 -10.89
C ASP A 288 -5.46 3.80 -10.43
N LYS A 289 -6.27 4.41 -11.32
CA LYS A 289 -7.65 4.78 -11.02
C LYS A 289 -8.51 3.55 -10.70
N ARG A 290 -8.36 2.46 -11.46
CA ARG A 290 -9.05 1.18 -11.18
C ARG A 290 -8.62 0.57 -9.85
N LYS A 291 -7.32 0.53 -9.56
CA LYS A 291 -6.80 0.04 -8.28
C LYS A 291 -7.24 0.90 -7.09
N GLY A 292 -7.28 2.22 -7.25
CA GLY A 292 -7.80 3.15 -6.25
C GLY A 292 -9.29 2.95 -6.00
N ALA A 293 -10.08 2.69 -7.06
CA ALA A 293 -11.49 2.37 -6.93
C ALA A 293 -11.72 1.03 -6.20
N ASP A 294 -10.97 -0.02 -6.55
CA ASP A 294 -11.03 -1.33 -5.87
C ASP A 294 -10.66 -1.22 -4.38
N ARG A 295 -9.58 -0.47 -4.06
CA ARG A 295 -9.21 -0.22 -2.65
C ARG A 295 -10.32 0.50 -1.88
N ARG A 296 -10.95 1.52 -2.47
CA ARG A 296 -12.08 2.23 -1.85
C ARG A 296 -13.29 1.33 -1.66
N ALA A 297 -13.61 0.49 -2.64
CA ALA A 297 -14.71 -0.48 -2.53
C ALA A 297 -14.47 -1.48 -1.38
N ARG A 298 -13.25 -1.99 -1.23
CA ARG A 298 -12.89 -2.89 -0.11
C ARG A 298 -12.98 -2.21 1.26
N LEU A 299 -12.51 -0.97 1.38
CA LEU A 299 -12.63 -0.18 2.62
C LEU A 299 -14.10 0.09 2.96
N ALA A 300 -14.92 0.46 1.97
CA ALA A 300 -16.35 0.67 2.17
C ALA A 300 -17.05 -0.62 2.62
N ALA A 301 -16.70 -1.77 2.03
CA ALA A 301 -17.24 -3.07 2.45
C ALA A 301 -16.83 -3.45 3.88
N GLN A 302 -15.58 -3.19 4.28
CA GLN A 302 -15.12 -3.42 5.67
C GLN A 302 -15.88 -2.54 6.67
N ASN A 303 -16.03 -1.25 6.36
CA ASN A 303 -16.76 -0.33 7.23
C ASN A 303 -18.25 -0.73 7.35
N ALA A 304 -18.88 -1.15 6.25
CA ALA A 304 -20.25 -1.63 6.28
C ALA A 304 -20.41 -2.91 7.11
N ALA A 305 -19.45 -3.84 7.02
CA ALA A 305 -19.44 -5.05 7.85
C ALA A 305 -19.27 -4.72 9.34
N GLN A 306 -18.38 -3.78 9.68
CA GLN A 306 -18.21 -3.30 11.06
C GLN A 306 -19.48 -2.66 11.61
N GLN A 307 -20.14 -1.80 10.83
CA GLN A 307 -21.40 -1.18 11.24
C GLN A 307 -22.52 -2.21 11.44
N GLN A 308 -22.58 -3.25 10.61
CA GLN A 308 -23.53 -4.35 10.81
C GLN A 308 -23.24 -5.13 12.09
N GLU A 309 -21.97 -5.42 12.38
CA GLU A 309 -21.58 -6.12 13.60
C GLU A 309 -21.87 -5.28 14.86
N GLU A 310 -21.59 -3.98 14.83
CA GLU A 310 -21.93 -3.05 15.91
C GLU A 310 -23.44 -2.94 16.11
N ALA A 311 -24.22 -2.85 15.03
CA ALA A 311 -25.67 -2.85 15.09
C ALA A 311 -26.21 -4.14 15.72
N GLN A 312 -25.68 -5.31 15.33
CA GLN A 312 -26.06 -6.60 15.92
C GLN A 312 -25.72 -6.67 17.41
N ARG A 313 -24.50 -6.26 17.80
CA ARG A 313 -24.08 -6.21 19.22
C ARG A 313 -24.95 -5.25 20.02
N SER A 314 -25.29 -4.09 19.47
CA SER A 314 -26.16 -3.11 20.14
C SER A 314 -27.57 -3.66 20.34
N ALA A 315 -28.13 -4.34 19.34
CA ALA A 315 -29.44 -4.99 19.43
C ALA A 315 -29.43 -6.14 20.44
N GLU A 316 -28.37 -6.93 20.49
CA GLU A 316 -28.20 -7.99 21.50
C GLU A 316 -28.11 -7.41 22.91
N ASN A 317 -27.33 -6.35 23.11
CA ASN A 317 -27.23 -5.66 24.40
C ASN A 317 -28.57 -5.07 24.84
N GLN A 318 -29.34 -4.48 23.92
CA GLN A 318 -30.69 -3.99 24.21
C GLN A 318 -31.62 -5.13 24.62
N ARG A 319 -31.57 -6.28 23.94
CA ARG A 319 -32.36 -7.47 24.31
C ARG A 319 -31.99 -8.00 25.69
N LYS A 320 -30.69 -8.07 26.01
CA LYS A 320 -30.21 -8.47 27.34
C LYS A 320 -30.66 -7.48 28.43
N ALA A 321 -30.61 -6.19 28.14
CA ALA A 321 -31.08 -5.15 29.06
C ALA A 321 -32.60 -5.24 29.28
N ALA A 322 -33.39 -5.48 28.23
CA ALA A 322 -34.83 -5.69 28.35
C ALA A 322 -35.17 -6.93 29.19
N ALA A 323 -34.51 -8.06 28.93
CA ALA A 323 -34.69 -9.28 29.72
C ALA A 323 -34.26 -9.12 31.19
N ALA A 324 -33.22 -8.32 31.45
CA ALA A 324 -32.80 -8.01 32.82
C ALA A 324 -33.84 -7.14 33.56
N ARG A 325 -34.45 -6.16 32.86
CA ARG A 325 -35.54 -5.35 33.42
C ARG A 325 -36.76 -6.20 33.75
N GLU A 326 -37.16 -7.08 32.84
CA GLU A 326 -38.28 -8.00 33.07
C GLU A 326 -38.05 -8.91 34.27
N ARG A 327 -36.83 -9.45 34.44
CA ARG A 327 -36.46 -10.24 35.63
C ARG A 327 -36.48 -9.41 36.92
N ALA A 328 -36.01 -8.16 36.87
CA ALA A 328 -36.03 -7.27 38.03
C ALA A 328 -37.47 -6.91 38.43
N GLU A 329 -38.35 -6.66 37.45
CA GLU A 329 -39.77 -6.41 37.69
C GLU A 329 -40.48 -7.66 38.25
N ALA A 330 -40.16 -8.85 37.75
CA ALA A 330 -40.69 -10.11 38.28
C ALA A 330 -40.24 -10.33 39.75
N ALA A 331 -38.96 -10.17 40.04
CA ALA A 331 -38.44 -10.27 41.41
C ALA A 331 -39.05 -9.23 42.35
N ALA A 332 -39.30 -8.00 41.88
CA ALA A 332 -39.97 -6.97 42.67
C ALA A 332 -41.44 -7.33 42.97
N ARG A 333 -42.13 -7.98 42.02
CA ARG A 333 -43.50 -8.47 42.25
C ARG A 333 -43.52 -9.62 43.27
N GLU A 334 -42.59 -10.57 43.16
CA GLU A 334 -42.44 -11.66 44.11
C GLU A 334 -42.14 -11.13 45.52
N ALA A 335 -41.21 -10.17 45.66
CA ALA A 335 -40.89 -9.54 46.94
C ALA A 335 -42.10 -8.81 47.54
N ALA A 336 -42.86 -8.07 46.72
CA ALA A 336 -44.06 -7.37 47.18
C ALA A 336 -45.19 -8.35 47.59
N GLU A 337 -45.27 -9.52 46.96
CA GLU A 337 -46.21 -10.57 47.35
C GLU A 337 -45.78 -11.22 48.68
N GLU A 338 -44.48 -11.49 48.85
CA GLU A 338 -43.93 -12.01 50.11
C GLU A 338 -44.15 -11.04 51.28
N GLU A 339 -43.91 -9.73 51.07
CA GLU A 339 -44.15 -8.70 52.08
C GLU A 339 -45.63 -8.61 52.48
N ARG A 340 -46.56 -8.77 51.52
CA ARG A 340 -48.00 -8.88 51.81
C ARG A 340 -48.32 -10.10 52.65
N ARG A 341 -47.70 -11.26 52.35
CA ARG A 341 -47.90 -12.49 53.13
C ARG A 341 -47.38 -12.34 54.56
N ILE A 342 -46.23 -11.70 54.75
CA ILE A 342 -45.68 -11.40 56.09
C ILE A 342 -46.63 -10.47 56.84
N ALA A 343 -47.09 -9.38 56.23
CA ALA A 343 -48.02 -8.44 56.86
C ALA A 343 -49.37 -9.09 57.24
N GLU A 344 -49.88 -10.00 56.41
CA GLU A 344 -51.09 -10.78 56.73
C GLU A 344 -50.85 -11.74 57.91
N GLN A 345 -49.72 -12.43 57.94
CA GLN A 345 -49.32 -13.30 59.04
C GLN A 345 -49.20 -12.51 60.36
N GLU A 346 -48.56 -11.34 60.35
CA GLU A 346 -48.45 -10.46 61.51
C GLU A 346 -49.82 -10.00 62.02
N ARG A 347 -50.73 -9.61 61.11
CA ARG A 347 -52.10 -9.26 61.50
C ARG A 347 -52.82 -10.40 62.20
N ILE A 348 -52.67 -11.63 61.69
CA ILE A 348 -53.27 -12.82 62.30
C ILE A 348 -52.67 -13.07 63.70
N GLU A 349 -51.35 -12.93 63.85
CA GLU A 349 -50.67 -13.10 65.14
C GLU A 349 -51.05 -12.04 66.18
N ASP A 350 -51.19 -10.78 65.75
CA ASP A 350 -51.64 -9.68 66.60
C ASP A 350 -53.09 -9.87 67.05
N GLU A 351 -53.97 -10.34 66.17
CA GLU A 351 -55.35 -10.67 66.51
C GLU A 351 -55.42 -11.81 67.52
N GLN A 352 -54.62 -12.87 67.35
CA GLN A 352 -54.49 -13.93 68.34
C GLN A 352 -53.89 -13.44 69.67
N ARG A 353 -52.91 -12.53 69.62
CA ARG A 353 -52.31 -11.93 70.83
C ARG A 353 -53.32 -11.06 71.57
N ALA A 354 -54.08 -10.25 70.85
CA ALA A 354 -55.17 -9.46 71.42
C ALA A 354 -56.24 -10.34 72.08
N ALA A 355 -56.62 -11.46 71.43
CA ALA A 355 -57.54 -12.43 72.01
C ALA A 355 -56.98 -13.09 73.28
N ARG A 356 -55.70 -13.48 73.29
CA ARG A 356 -55.02 -14.01 74.49
C ARG A 356 -54.98 -12.99 75.63
N ASN A 357 -54.58 -11.76 75.35
CA ASN A 357 -54.54 -10.68 76.34
C ASN A 357 -55.94 -10.36 76.90
N ALA A 358 -56.98 -10.40 76.06
CA ALA A 358 -58.36 -10.22 76.49
C ALA A 358 -58.83 -11.36 77.41
N ALA A 359 -58.47 -12.61 77.09
CA ALA A 359 -58.76 -13.76 77.93
C ALA A 359 -58.01 -13.70 79.28
N GLU A 360 -56.74 -13.29 79.27
CA GLU A 360 -55.93 -13.11 80.48
C GLU A 360 -56.47 -11.96 81.36
N LEU A 361 -56.86 -10.84 80.76
CA LEU A 361 -57.51 -9.75 81.50
C LEU A 361 -58.86 -10.19 82.09
N ALA A 362 -59.63 -11.00 81.38
CA ALA A 362 -60.87 -11.57 81.90
C ALA A 362 -60.60 -12.50 83.10
N ALA A 363 -59.56 -13.35 83.01
CA ALA A 363 -59.14 -14.22 84.11
C ALA A 363 -58.61 -13.40 85.32
N ALA A 364 -57.81 -12.36 85.07
CA ALA A 364 -57.32 -11.45 86.10
C ALA A 364 -58.47 -10.71 86.79
N ARG A 365 -59.49 -10.27 86.04
CA ARG A 365 -60.71 -9.68 86.62
C ARG A 365 -61.41 -10.65 87.56
N GLN A 366 -61.61 -11.90 87.14
CA GLN A 366 -62.18 -12.95 87.99
C GLN A 366 -61.34 -13.19 89.24
N GLN A 367 -60.00 -13.21 89.13
CA GLN A 367 -59.11 -13.33 90.28
C GLN A 367 -59.16 -12.12 91.20
N THR A 368 -59.20 -10.89 90.67
CA THR A 368 -59.35 -9.68 91.50
C THR A 368 -60.69 -9.61 92.19
N GLU A 369 -61.78 -10.06 91.56
CA GLU A 369 -63.09 -10.19 92.19
C GLU A 369 -63.06 -11.26 93.30
N ALA A 370 -62.39 -12.39 93.09
CA ALA A 370 -62.17 -13.40 94.13
C ALA A 370 -61.30 -12.87 95.28
N ALA A 371 -60.20 -12.20 94.97
CA ALA A 371 -59.28 -11.61 95.93
C ALA A 371 -59.89 -10.39 96.64
N THR A 372 -60.82 -9.64 96.04
CA THR A 372 -61.55 -8.58 96.76
C THR A 372 -62.58 -9.16 97.71
N ARG A 373 -63.21 -10.28 97.37
CA ARG A 373 -64.05 -11.03 98.32
C ARG A 373 -63.19 -11.54 99.49
N GLU A 374 -62.02 -12.08 99.20
CA GLU A 374 -61.07 -12.55 100.22
C GLU A 374 -60.46 -11.39 101.03
N ALA A 375 -60.14 -10.25 100.42
CA ALA A 375 -59.65 -9.05 101.10
C ALA A 375 -60.75 -8.33 101.89
N GLN A 376 -62.02 -8.43 101.51
CA GLN A 376 -63.15 -8.01 102.35
C GLN A 376 -63.26 -8.91 103.58
N GLN A 377 -63.06 -10.23 103.43
CA GLN A 377 -63.00 -11.18 104.55
C GLN A 377 -61.79 -10.90 105.46
N LEU A 378 -60.62 -10.63 104.89
CA LEU A 378 -59.40 -10.31 105.61
C LEU A 378 -59.43 -8.89 106.21
N ARG A 379 -60.09 -7.90 105.59
CA ARG A 379 -60.35 -6.58 106.21
C ARG A 379 -61.32 -6.66 107.38
N ALA A 380 -62.26 -7.59 107.36
CA ALA A 380 -63.06 -7.91 108.54
C ALA A 380 -62.18 -8.50 109.66
N GLN A 381 -61.10 -9.22 109.33
CA GLN A 381 -60.12 -9.73 110.31
C GLN A 381 -59.04 -8.70 110.72
N ALA A 382 -58.65 -7.78 109.82
CA ALA A 382 -57.52 -6.88 109.97
C ALA A 382 -57.89 -5.47 110.51
N GLN A 383 -59.11 -5.28 111.03
CA GLN A 383 -59.42 -4.18 111.96
C GLN A 383 -58.72 -4.33 113.32
N ASN A 384 -57.94 -5.40 113.52
CA ASN A 384 -56.97 -5.55 114.59
C ASN A 384 -55.54 -5.32 114.08
N ILE A 385 -54.92 -4.24 114.59
CA ILE A 385 -53.47 -4.00 114.71
C ILE A 385 -52.75 -3.38 113.49
N GLY A 386 -51.95 -2.34 113.75
CA GLY A 386 -51.28 -1.50 112.76
C GLY A 386 -49.74 -1.40 112.84
N ASN A 387 -49.23 -0.60 111.90
CA ASN A 387 -47.96 0.16 111.77
C ASN A 387 -46.62 -0.51 111.32
N ALA A 388 -46.25 -0.09 110.09
CA ALA A 388 -44.98 0.39 109.49
C ALA A 388 -43.59 0.15 110.15
N ASN A 389 -42.57 -0.13 109.31
CA ASN A 389 -41.16 0.20 109.57
C ASN A 389 -40.25 0.16 108.30
N PRO A 390 -38.94 0.54 108.33
CA PRO A 390 -38.34 1.52 107.41
C PRO A 390 -37.14 0.94 106.60
N GLY A 391 -37.24 0.87 105.28
CA GLY A 391 -36.18 0.31 104.39
C GLY A 391 -35.61 1.28 103.35
N GLU A 392 -36.08 2.54 103.31
CA GLU A 392 -35.85 3.43 102.16
C GLU A 392 -34.49 4.14 102.13
N ALA A 393 -33.74 4.14 103.24
CA ALA A 393 -32.48 4.87 103.36
C ALA A 393 -31.28 4.15 102.69
N GLU A 394 -31.29 2.80 102.66
CA GLU A 394 -30.18 2.01 102.11
C GLU A 394 -30.25 1.90 100.57
N GLN A 395 -31.47 1.84 100.03
CA GLN A 395 -31.74 1.76 98.60
C GLN A 395 -31.27 3.01 97.84
N ARG A 396 -31.34 4.20 98.46
CA ARG A 396 -30.89 5.46 97.83
C ARG A 396 -29.38 5.53 97.66
N ARG A 397 -28.61 5.07 98.67
CA ARG A 397 -27.13 5.07 98.61
C ARG A 397 -26.60 4.14 97.52
N LEU A 398 -27.21 2.96 97.36
CA LEU A 398 -26.86 2.01 96.29
C LEU A 398 -27.18 2.55 94.89
N ASN A 399 -28.23 3.38 94.75
CA ASN A 399 -28.61 3.96 93.47
C ASN A 399 -27.69 5.12 93.07
N GLU A 400 -27.24 5.93 94.03
CA GLU A 400 -26.27 7.00 93.81
C GLU A 400 -24.88 6.46 93.40
N GLU A 401 -24.41 5.36 94.00
CA GLU A 401 -23.13 4.75 93.61
C GLU A 401 -23.18 4.19 92.17
N ARG A 402 -24.30 3.59 91.76
CA ARG A 402 -24.51 3.12 90.39
C ARG A 402 -24.58 4.26 89.37
N ALA A 403 -25.18 5.39 89.75
CA ALA A 403 -25.19 6.59 88.91
C ALA A 403 -23.78 7.16 88.71
N ALA A 404 -22.97 7.21 89.78
CA ALA A 404 -21.59 7.69 89.72
C ALA A 404 -20.70 6.81 88.81
N ARG A 405 -20.83 5.47 88.89
CA ARG A 405 -20.07 4.55 88.03
C ARG A 405 -20.46 4.66 86.54
N ARG A 406 -21.74 4.90 86.24
CA ARG A 406 -22.21 5.13 84.86
C ARG A 406 -21.71 6.45 84.28
N ALA A 407 -21.66 7.50 85.09
CA ALA A 407 -21.10 8.79 84.69
C ALA A 407 -19.58 8.69 84.38
N ALA A 408 -18.82 7.96 85.20
CA ALA A 408 -17.40 7.73 84.94
C ALA A 408 -17.14 6.91 83.67
N ALA A 409 -17.97 5.88 83.40
CA ALA A 409 -17.89 5.09 82.18
C ALA A 409 -18.25 5.90 80.91
N ALA A 410 -19.25 6.80 80.99
CA ALA A 410 -19.61 7.69 79.90
C ALA A 410 -18.48 8.68 79.56
N ALA A 411 -17.82 9.25 80.57
CA ALA A 411 -16.69 10.16 80.39
C ALA A 411 -15.47 9.47 79.73
N GLN A 412 -15.23 8.20 80.04
CA GLN A 412 -14.18 7.42 79.35
C GLN A 412 -14.55 7.10 77.90
N ALA A 413 -15.82 6.77 77.62
CA ALA A 413 -16.29 6.52 76.27
C ALA A 413 -16.21 7.75 75.35
N GLU A 414 -16.48 8.95 75.88
CA GLU A 414 -16.34 10.20 75.13
C GLU A 414 -14.88 10.51 74.78
N ARG A 415 -13.93 10.29 75.69
CA ARG A 415 -12.50 10.46 75.39
C ARG A 415 -12.03 9.51 74.29
N THR A 416 -12.48 8.27 74.30
CA THR A 416 -12.16 7.29 73.25
C THR A 416 -12.78 7.68 71.90
N ARG A 417 -14.01 8.22 71.89
CA ARG A 417 -14.63 8.74 70.66
C ARG A 417 -13.85 9.93 70.09
N GLN A 418 -13.44 10.88 70.94
CA GLN A 418 -12.63 12.02 70.51
C GLN A 418 -11.27 11.59 69.94
N GLN A 419 -10.61 10.59 70.54
CA GLN A 419 -9.36 10.03 70.00
C GLN A 419 -9.57 9.29 68.67
N ALA A 420 -10.65 8.53 68.51
CA ALA A 420 -10.99 7.85 67.26
C ALA A 420 -11.32 8.84 66.13
N GLU A 421 -12.02 9.94 66.43
CA GLU A 421 -12.31 11.00 65.47
C GLU A 421 -11.05 11.78 65.08
N ALA A 422 -10.15 12.06 66.03
CA ALA A 422 -8.86 12.66 65.74
C ALA A 422 -8.00 11.78 64.82
N ALA A 423 -8.01 10.45 65.04
CA ALA A 423 -7.31 9.49 64.19
C ALA A 423 -7.89 9.44 62.76
N ARG A 424 -9.23 9.47 62.61
CA ARG A 424 -9.87 9.51 61.27
C ARG A 424 -9.53 10.79 60.51
N ARG A 425 -9.51 11.94 61.19
CA ARG A 425 -9.13 13.22 60.56
C ARG A 425 -7.67 13.22 60.11
N ALA A 426 -6.77 12.62 60.89
CA ALA A 426 -5.37 12.46 60.49
C ALA A 426 -5.22 11.55 59.26
N GLU A 427 -5.98 10.45 59.18
CA GLU A 427 -5.96 9.56 58.01
C GLU A 427 -6.54 10.22 56.75
N GLU A 428 -7.62 10.98 56.88
CA GLU A 428 -8.19 11.75 55.77
C GLU A 428 -7.23 12.84 55.25
N GLN A 429 -6.52 13.54 56.15
CA GLN A 429 -5.49 14.50 55.77
C GLN A 429 -4.32 13.82 55.04
N ALA A 430 -3.87 12.65 55.50
CA ALA A 430 -2.83 11.88 54.82
C ALA A 430 -3.29 11.40 53.42
N ARG A 431 -4.54 10.96 53.28
CA ARG A 431 -5.12 10.57 51.98
C ARG A 431 -5.23 11.74 51.02
N GLN A 432 -5.62 12.93 51.50
CA GLN A 432 -5.66 14.13 50.68
C GLN A 432 -4.25 14.54 50.21
N GLN A 433 -3.25 14.50 51.08
CA GLN A 433 -1.85 14.77 50.69
C GLN A 433 -1.35 13.77 49.63
N ALA A 434 -1.66 12.48 49.78
CA ALA A 434 -1.30 11.45 48.79
C ALA A 434 -2.00 11.65 47.44
N GLN A 435 -3.29 12.00 47.43
CA GLN A 435 -4.01 12.32 46.17
C GLN A 435 -3.46 13.57 45.48
N THR A 436 -3.03 14.57 46.25
CA THR A 436 -2.45 15.81 45.71
C THR A 436 -1.09 15.51 45.06
N ALA A 437 -0.25 14.71 45.72
CA ALA A 437 1.03 14.24 45.17
C ALA A 437 0.85 13.38 43.90
N ALA A 438 -0.18 12.53 43.86
CA ALA A 438 -0.50 11.73 42.68
C ALA A 438 -0.95 12.60 41.49
N ARG A 439 -1.72 13.66 41.74
CA ARG A 439 -2.14 14.62 40.70
C ARG A 439 -0.97 15.43 40.15
N SER A 440 -0.04 15.89 41.00
CA SER A 440 1.16 16.59 40.55
C SER A 440 2.09 15.68 39.74
N ALA A 441 2.21 14.39 40.12
CA ALA A 441 2.96 13.41 39.35
C ALA A 441 2.32 13.13 37.97
N ALA A 442 0.99 13.07 37.89
CA ALA A 442 0.28 12.90 36.62
C ALA A 442 0.44 14.11 35.69
N GLN A 443 0.43 15.34 36.24
CA GLN A 443 0.70 16.56 35.47
C GLN A 443 2.13 16.58 34.94
N ALA A 444 3.13 16.25 35.76
CA ALA A 444 4.53 16.18 35.33
C ALA A 444 4.73 15.15 34.20
N HIS A 445 4.00 14.04 34.23
CA HIS A 445 4.03 13.03 33.17
C HIS A 445 3.42 13.54 31.85
N ILE A 446 2.33 14.31 31.90
CA ILE A 446 1.71 14.94 30.72
C ILE A 446 2.65 15.99 30.12
N GLU A 447 3.32 16.80 30.95
CA GLU A 447 4.31 17.79 30.50
C GLU A 447 5.53 17.12 29.84
N ALA A 448 6.03 16.02 30.40
CA ALA A 448 7.11 15.23 29.80
C ALA A 448 6.70 14.61 28.45
N GLN A 449 5.46 14.12 28.32
CA GLN A 449 4.94 13.61 27.05
C GLN A 449 4.76 14.71 26.00
N ASN A 450 4.31 15.89 26.40
CA ASN A 450 4.19 17.04 25.51
C ASN A 450 5.56 17.52 25.03
N ALA A 451 6.58 17.54 25.89
CA ALA A 451 7.97 17.86 25.52
C ALA A 451 8.54 16.86 24.49
N LEU A 452 8.25 15.56 24.65
CA LEU A 452 8.61 14.52 23.68
C LEU A 452 7.84 14.65 22.34
N ARG A 453 6.61 15.17 22.38
CA ARG A 453 5.80 15.43 21.17
C ARG A 453 6.34 16.63 20.38
N THR A 454 6.72 17.72 21.06
CA THR A 454 7.38 18.88 20.43
C THR A 454 8.76 18.56 19.88
N ALA A 455 9.47 17.56 20.43
CA ALA A 455 10.71 17.05 19.87
C ALA A 455 10.52 16.16 18.62
N ARG A 456 9.27 15.78 18.29
CA ARG A 456 8.93 14.87 17.17
C ARG A 456 8.38 15.57 15.92
N ASP A 457 8.25 16.90 15.93
CA ASP A 457 7.84 17.72 14.79
C ASP A 457 9.05 18.44 14.15
N PRO A 458 9.54 18.04 12.96
CA PRO A 458 10.65 18.72 12.30
C PRO A 458 10.11 19.82 11.36
N ILE A 459 9.57 20.91 11.93
CA ILE A 459 9.35 22.16 11.18
C ILE A 459 9.75 23.33 12.06
N LEU A 460 11.05 23.64 12.06
CA LEU A 460 11.66 24.98 12.16
C LEU A 460 13.15 24.85 12.48
N ALA A 461 13.92 24.38 11.49
CA ALA A 461 15.38 24.59 11.47
C ALA A 461 15.82 24.65 10.00
N GLN A 462 15.53 25.78 9.36
CA GLN A 462 16.16 26.15 8.09
C GLN A 462 17.40 26.97 8.38
N SER A 463 18.58 26.38 8.19
CA SER A 463 19.60 26.87 7.25
C SER A 463 20.95 26.17 7.50
N ALA A 464 21.66 25.93 6.39
CA ALA A 464 22.96 25.27 6.27
C ALA A 464 23.00 23.74 6.38
N GLY A 465 23.56 23.09 5.34
CA GLY A 465 24.01 21.68 5.40
C GLY A 465 23.29 20.71 4.46
N ARG A 466 23.52 20.85 3.17
CA ARG A 466 23.08 19.90 2.13
C ARG A 466 24.04 18.71 2.07
N THR A 467 23.59 17.47 2.32
CA THR A 467 24.00 16.29 1.53
C THR A 467 23.11 15.05 1.72
N THR A 468 22.50 14.65 0.60
CA THR A 468 22.24 13.27 0.14
C THR A 468 21.51 12.30 1.06
N THR A 469 20.20 12.15 0.83
CA THR A 469 19.49 10.88 1.00
C THR A 469 18.81 10.45 -0.30
N LYS A 470 18.97 9.15 -0.54
CA LYS A 470 18.63 8.32 -1.71
C LYS A 470 17.10 8.23 -1.90
N PRO A 471 16.53 8.38 -3.11
CA PRO A 471 15.09 8.16 -3.26
C PRO A 471 14.81 6.65 -3.26
N ARG A 472 14.05 6.21 -2.25
CA ARG A 472 13.29 4.95 -2.31
C ARG A 472 12.26 5.07 -3.44
N GLY A 473 12.13 4.01 -4.21
CA GLY A 473 11.29 3.96 -5.39
C GLY A 473 9.82 4.01 -5.03
N ASP A 474 9.23 5.19 -5.16
CA ASP A 474 7.79 5.35 -5.34
C ASP A 474 7.52 5.89 -6.75
N LYS A 475 6.50 5.34 -7.38
CA LYS A 475 6.02 5.68 -8.73
C LYS A 475 5.31 7.05 -8.72
N GLY A 476 5.98 8.09 -8.25
CA GLY A 476 5.42 9.43 -8.08
C GLY A 476 5.74 10.36 -9.24
N PHE A 477 4.78 11.20 -9.63
CA PHE A 477 5.07 12.39 -10.42
C PHE A 477 5.88 13.38 -9.56
N THR A 478 6.90 14.02 -10.13
CA THR A 478 7.64 15.09 -9.46
C THR A 478 7.00 16.43 -9.80
N ARG A 479 6.72 17.26 -8.80
CA ARG A 479 6.16 18.61 -9.02
C ARG A 479 7.30 19.64 -9.00
N ALA A 480 7.32 20.55 -9.98
CA ALA A 480 8.16 21.73 -9.99
C ALA A 480 7.26 22.94 -9.80
N ASN A 481 7.42 23.64 -8.68
CA ASN A 481 6.67 24.85 -8.36
C ASN A 481 7.64 26.03 -8.35
N GLY A 482 7.23 27.14 -8.92
CA GLY A 482 7.99 28.39 -8.87
C GLY A 482 7.66 29.29 -10.03
N ILE A 483 8.47 30.33 -10.18
CA ILE A 483 8.30 31.33 -11.24
C ILE A 483 8.58 30.69 -12.61
N LEU A 484 7.70 30.92 -13.57
CA LEU A 484 7.94 30.63 -14.98
C LEU A 484 8.93 31.64 -15.52
N SER A 485 10.02 31.14 -16.09
CA SER A 485 11.01 31.96 -16.78
C SER A 485 11.08 31.50 -18.23
N LEU A 486 10.77 32.42 -19.13
CA LEU A 486 10.77 32.26 -20.58
C LEU A 486 11.99 32.97 -21.16
N GLY A 487 12.87 32.24 -21.84
CA GLY A 487 14.03 32.85 -22.52
C GLY A 487 13.78 32.94 -24.02
N THR A 488 13.98 34.11 -24.62
CA THR A 488 13.85 34.32 -26.07
C THR A 488 15.21 34.49 -26.73
N SER A 489 15.34 33.99 -27.96
CA SER A 489 16.50 34.23 -28.81
C SER A 489 16.00 34.59 -30.21
N GLY A 490 16.24 35.84 -30.64
CA GLY A 490 15.72 36.34 -31.92
C GLY A 490 14.19 36.42 -31.99
N GLY A 491 13.51 36.69 -30.86
CA GLY A 491 12.05 36.81 -30.80
C GLY A 491 11.28 35.47 -30.71
N VAL A 492 11.98 34.33 -30.73
CA VAL A 492 11.39 33.00 -30.61
C VAL A 492 11.70 32.40 -29.25
N LEU A 493 10.72 31.71 -28.66
CA LEU A 493 10.85 31.00 -27.39
C LEU A 493 11.96 29.94 -27.48
N SER A 494 13.00 30.08 -26.65
CA SER A 494 14.24 29.31 -26.73
C SER A 494 14.56 28.49 -25.48
N SER A 495 14.01 28.90 -24.33
CA SER A 495 14.07 28.16 -23.07
C SER A 495 12.81 28.38 -22.26
N CYS A 496 12.44 27.38 -21.47
CA CYS A 496 11.35 27.48 -20.52
C CYS A 496 11.71 26.75 -19.23
N SER A 497 11.50 27.39 -18.08
CA SER A 497 11.75 26.78 -16.77
C SER A 497 10.71 27.20 -15.74
N VAL A 498 10.40 26.33 -14.78
CA VAL A 498 9.52 26.62 -13.64
C VAL A 498 10.30 26.40 -12.36
N GLY A 499 10.48 27.45 -11.55
CA GLY A 499 11.27 27.38 -10.32
C GLY A 499 12.71 26.94 -10.56
N GLY A 500 13.31 27.38 -11.68
CA GLY A 500 14.67 27.01 -12.10
C GLY A 500 14.82 25.62 -12.71
N ARG A 501 13.72 24.85 -12.87
CA ARG A 501 13.75 23.54 -13.54
C ARG A 501 13.30 23.68 -14.99
N ASN A 502 14.20 23.40 -15.92
CA ASN A 502 13.91 23.41 -17.35
C ASN A 502 12.82 22.39 -17.70
N ILE A 503 11.80 22.86 -18.42
CA ILE A 503 10.70 22.07 -18.94
C ILE A 503 10.67 22.17 -20.47
N ASP A 504 9.88 21.30 -21.10
CA ASP A 504 9.77 21.28 -22.56
C ASP A 504 9.09 22.57 -23.07
N ILE A 505 9.68 23.19 -24.09
CA ILE A 505 9.31 24.52 -24.59
C ILE A 505 7.87 24.53 -25.11
N GLY A 506 7.39 23.43 -25.70
CA GLY A 506 6.04 23.36 -26.26
C GLY A 506 4.94 23.51 -25.21
N TRP A 507 5.22 23.25 -23.94
CA TRP A 507 4.25 23.48 -22.86
C TRP A 507 4.09 24.96 -22.50
N CYS A 508 5.07 25.78 -22.86
CA CYS A 508 5.13 27.18 -22.49
C CYS A 508 4.67 28.11 -23.62
N GLU A 509 4.51 27.58 -24.84
CA GLU A 509 3.95 28.32 -25.99
C GLU A 509 2.56 28.91 -25.67
N GLN A 510 1.72 28.17 -24.92
CA GLN A 510 0.40 28.66 -24.51
C GLN A 510 0.47 29.86 -23.54
N TYR A 511 1.57 30.00 -22.82
CA TYR A 511 1.75 31.04 -21.80
C TYR A 511 2.77 32.09 -22.24
N TYR A 512 3.22 32.08 -23.50
CA TYR A 512 4.14 33.08 -24.03
C TYR A 512 3.37 34.18 -24.78
N PRO A 513 3.70 35.47 -24.61
CA PRO A 513 4.73 36.02 -23.70
C PRO A 513 4.23 36.30 -22.27
N ASP A 514 2.91 36.37 -22.05
CA ASP A 514 2.30 36.97 -20.86
C ASP A 514 2.49 36.19 -19.55
N GLY A 515 2.88 34.92 -19.64
CA GLY A 515 3.12 34.05 -18.50
C GLY A 515 4.52 34.18 -17.89
N ASP A 516 5.44 34.94 -18.48
CA ASP A 516 6.77 35.15 -17.91
C ASP A 516 6.65 35.86 -16.55
N GLY A 517 7.34 35.34 -15.53
CA GLY A 517 7.24 35.84 -14.17
C GLY A 517 6.06 35.30 -13.34
N GLN A 518 5.14 34.51 -13.92
CA GLN A 518 4.01 33.97 -13.18
C GLN A 518 4.35 32.75 -12.32
N GLN A 519 3.59 32.57 -11.24
CA GLN A 519 3.76 31.42 -10.36
C GLN A 519 3.13 30.18 -11.02
N CYS A 520 3.97 29.23 -11.42
CA CYS A 520 3.51 28.03 -12.11
C CYS A 520 3.83 26.75 -11.34
N SER A 521 2.99 25.74 -11.56
CA SER A 521 3.17 24.37 -11.07
C SER A 521 3.20 23.43 -12.27
N ALA A 522 4.38 22.88 -12.56
CA ALA A 522 4.55 21.80 -13.53
C ALA A 522 4.55 20.43 -12.83
N VAL A 523 3.74 19.49 -13.31
CA VAL A 523 3.79 18.09 -12.88
C VAL A 523 4.59 17.31 -13.92
N ILE A 524 5.69 16.70 -13.50
CA ILE A 524 6.65 16.03 -14.38
C ILE A 524 6.67 14.54 -14.03
N SER A 525 6.51 13.66 -15.01
CA SER A 525 6.66 12.22 -14.80
C SER A 525 8.10 11.86 -14.41
N ASN A 526 8.33 10.66 -13.85
CA ASN A 526 9.69 10.15 -13.62
C ASN A 526 10.53 10.01 -14.91
N SER A 527 9.88 10.02 -16.07
CA SER A 527 10.53 10.04 -17.37
C SER A 527 10.79 11.46 -17.90
N GLY A 528 10.66 12.48 -17.05
CA GLY A 528 10.95 13.87 -17.37
C GLY A 528 9.92 14.55 -18.28
N ILE A 529 8.80 13.88 -18.63
CA ILE A 529 7.73 14.48 -19.44
C ILE A 529 6.86 15.37 -18.55
N VAL A 530 6.62 16.61 -18.99
CA VAL A 530 5.62 17.48 -18.38
C VAL A 530 4.23 16.91 -18.70
N VAL A 531 3.45 16.66 -17.66
CA VAL A 531 2.12 16.05 -17.72
C VAL A 531 1.02 17.11 -17.57
N SER A 532 1.34 18.20 -16.88
CA SER A 532 0.50 19.38 -16.79
C SER A 532 1.35 20.59 -16.41
N LEU A 533 1.03 21.75 -16.98
CA LEU A 533 1.55 23.05 -16.57
C LEU A 533 0.35 23.95 -16.27
N THR A 534 0.34 24.54 -15.08
CA THR A 534 -0.69 25.50 -14.66
C THR A 534 0.01 26.71 -14.08
N CYS A 535 -0.29 27.88 -14.63
CA CYS A 535 0.22 29.17 -14.21
C CYS A 535 -0.93 29.99 -13.59
N LYS A 536 -0.62 30.75 -12.54
CA LYS A 536 -1.56 31.59 -11.79
C LYS A 536 -1.25 33.07 -12.01
#